data_AF-A0A5T2CA26-F1
#
_entry.id   AF-A0A5T2CA26-F1
#
_cell.length_a   1.000
_cell.length_b   1.000
_cell.length_c   1.000
_cell.angle_alpha   90.00
_cell.angle_beta   90.00
_cell.angle_gamma   90.00
#
_symmetry.space_group_name_H-M   'P 1'
#
loop_
_entity.id
_entity.type
_entity.pdbx_description
1 polymer ?
#
loop_
_entity_poly.entity_id
_entity_poly.type
_entity_poly.pdbx_seq_one_letter_code
_entity_poly.pdbx_strand_id
1 'polypeptide(L)'
;LKSIGERIASEIFNCIKEKEAHFYKEAKGFLKKDLYVKYDYKAPFISSDDAFLAMFYNSDIMNKEFKKIKNEIYESFEKIKQKLKDFIDNLEKDILLFKAEFSNIQKDNILQSDKNFSELRAFCNASDEYFLKDFKELLFKSLLELDLFFEKLNLKAFANYANATKLSLAFFSRKINESRVLYELDSSEFTLFYPKKSEIYERVLTELNAYEFEALLINKPILVKISNHFLEQNTNIIQEKNKILDLKKVELQKRKEQILEVRSVLKENL
;
A
#
# COMPACT_ATOMS: atom_id res chain seq x y z
N LEU A 1 -4.63 -8.40 -7.42
CA LEU A 1 -5.96 -8.53 -6.79
C LEU A 1 -7.00 -9.10 -7.76
N LYS A 2 -7.33 -8.41 -8.87
CA LYS A 2 -8.31 -8.91 -9.86
C LYS A 2 -8.00 -10.33 -10.37
N SER A 3 -6.74 -10.62 -10.73
CA SER A 3 -6.31 -11.98 -11.11
C SER A 3 -6.47 -13.04 -9.99
N ILE A 4 -6.19 -12.69 -8.74
CA ILE A 4 -6.43 -13.56 -7.57
C ILE A 4 -7.94 -13.85 -7.45
N GLY A 5 -8.76 -12.81 -7.58
CA GLY A 5 -10.22 -12.94 -7.56
C GLY A 5 -10.76 -13.84 -8.67
N GLU A 6 -10.24 -13.69 -9.90
CA GLU A 6 -10.63 -14.50 -11.05
C GLU A 6 -10.24 -15.98 -10.87
N ARG A 7 -9.05 -16.23 -10.32
CA ARG A 7 -8.58 -17.58 -10.02
C ARG A 7 -9.48 -18.27 -9.00
N ILE A 8 -9.76 -17.59 -7.88
CA ILE A 8 -10.66 -18.10 -6.83
C ILE A 8 -12.06 -18.32 -7.39
N ALA A 9 -12.61 -17.36 -8.14
CA ALA A 9 -13.96 -17.47 -8.69
C ALA A 9 -14.09 -18.64 -9.68
N SER A 10 -13.06 -18.88 -10.48
CA SER A 10 -13.01 -20.03 -11.40
C SER A 10 -13.03 -21.36 -10.66
N GLU A 11 -12.26 -21.49 -9.57
CA GLU A 11 -12.23 -22.72 -8.77
C GLU A 11 -13.53 -22.94 -7.98
N ILE A 12 -14.13 -21.87 -7.42
CA ILE A 12 -15.46 -21.95 -6.80
C ILE A 12 -16.48 -22.44 -7.82
N PHE A 13 -16.47 -21.89 -9.04
CA PHE A 13 -17.40 -22.28 -10.09
C PHE A 13 -17.23 -23.76 -10.49
N ASN A 14 -16.00 -24.25 -10.61
CA ASN A 14 -15.70 -25.65 -10.91
C ASN A 14 -16.14 -26.62 -9.79
N CYS A 15 -16.27 -26.13 -8.56
CA CYS A 15 -16.73 -26.94 -7.42
C CYS A 15 -18.26 -27.02 -7.31
N ILE A 16 -19.01 -26.23 -8.09
CA ILE A 16 -20.47 -26.33 -8.16
C ILE A 16 -20.81 -27.54 -9.02
N LYS A 17 -21.44 -28.54 -8.41
CA LYS A 17 -21.88 -29.78 -9.06
C LYS A 17 -23.40 -29.83 -9.10
N GLU A 18 -23.95 -30.63 -10.00
CA GLU A 18 -25.36 -31.02 -9.89
C GLU A 18 -25.49 -32.27 -9.01
N LYS A 19 -26.51 -32.29 -8.15
CA LYS A 19 -26.87 -33.43 -7.33
C LYS A 19 -28.35 -33.74 -7.51
N GLU A 20 -28.68 -35.02 -7.57
CA GLU A 20 -30.07 -35.47 -7.54
C GLU A 20 -30.71 -35.11 -6.20
N ALA A 21 -31.92 -34.55 -6.27
CA ALA A 21 -32.72 -34.13 -5.14
C ALA A 21 -34.18 -34.52 -5.39
N HIS A 22 -34.97 -34.56 -4.31
CA HIS A 22 -36.37 -34.93 -4.40
C HIS A 22 -37.18 -34.23 -3.32
N PHE A 23 -38.43 -33.90 -3.65
CA PHE A 23 -39.39 -33.38 -2.67
C PHE A 23 -40.73 -34.11 -2.79
N TYR A 24 -41.56 -33.98 -1.76
CA TYR A 24 -42.86 -34.62 -1.68
C TYR A 24 -43.95 -33.54 -1.60
N LYS A 25 -44.96 -33.62 -2.45
CA LYS A 25 -46.17 -32.78 -2.37
C LYS A 25 -47.40 -33.63 -2.11
N GLU A 26 -48.37 -33.08 -1.38
CA GLU A 26 -49.61 -33.78 -1.09
C GLU A 26 -50.35 -34.13 -2.39
N ALA A 27 -50.83 -35.36 -2.49
CA ALA A 27 -51.51 -35.85 -3.68
C ALA A 27 -52.86 -35.14 -3.84
N LYS A 28 -53.00 -34.24 -4.82
CA LYS A 28 -54.29 -33.63 -5.15
C LYS A 28 -55.17 -34.63 -5.93
N GLY A 29 -56.08 -35.32 -5.23
CA GLY A 29 -57.09 -36.22 -5.83
C GLY A 29 -57.97 -36.94 -4.79
N PHE A 30 -59.25 -37.15 -5.10
CA PHE A 30 -60.19 -37.87 -4.22
C PHE A 30 -59.97 -39.40 -4.35
N LEU A 31 -59.84 -40.10 -3.20
CA LEU A 31 -59.73 -41.56 -3.06
C LEU A 31 -58.41 -42.23 -3.50
N LYS A 32 -57.25 -41.78 -2.98
CA LYS A 32 -55.98 -42.56 -3.08
C LYS A 32 -55.37 -42.87 -1.71
N LYS A 33 -54.73 -44.05 -1.61
CA LYS A 33 -54.07 -44.57 -0.40
C LYS A 33 -52.75 -43.86 -0.07
N ASP A 34 -52.10 -43.25 -1.07
CA ASP A 34 -50.82 -42.58 -0.92
C ASP A 34 -51.01 -41.07 -0.75
N LEU A 35 -50.66 -40.56 0.42
CA LEU A 35 -50.89 -39.16 0.83
C LEU A 35 -49.95 -38.16 0.13
N TYR A 36 -48.79 -38.61 -0.37
CA TYR A 36 -47.76 -37.75 -0.95
C TYR A 36 -47.18 -38.32 -2.25
N VAL A 37 -46.89 -37.45 -3.22
CA VAL A 37 -46.23 -37.77 -4.50
C VAL A 37 -44.78 -37.26 -4.47
N LYS A 38 -43.83 -38.14 -4.82
CA LYS A 38 -42.41 -37.80 -4.97
C LYS A 38 -42.15 -37.14 -6.32
N TYR A 39 -41.38 -36.06 -6.30
CA TYR A 39 -40.88 -35.37 -7.49
C TYR A 39 -39.36 -35.37 -7.45
N ASP A 40 -38.73 -35.97 -8.46
CA ASP A 40 -37.28 -36.02 -8.62
C ASP A 40 -36.81 -34.84 -9.49
N TYR A 41 -35.69 -34.22 -9.12
CA TYR A 41 -35.10 -33.10 -9.85
C TYR A 41 -33.58 -33.03 -9.64
N LYS A 42 -32.90 -32.21 -10.43
CA LYS A 42 -31.48 -31.91 -10.25
C LYS A 42 -31.32 -30.52 -9.65
N ALA A 43 -30.51 -30.42 -8.61
CA ALA A 43 -30.21 -29.17 -7.93
C ALA A 43 -28.71 -28.86 -8.00
N PRO A 44 -28.33 -27.57 -8.09
CA PRO A 44 -26.95 -27.19 -7.85
C PRO A 44 -26.57 -27.51 -6.39
N PHE A 45 -25.34 -27.96 -6.20
CA PHE A 45 -24.78 -28.35 -4.92
C PHE A 45 -23.32 -27.95 -4.86
N ILE A 46 -22.92 -27.35 -3.74
CA ILE A 46 -21.53 -27.06 -3.43
C ILE A 46 -21.24 -27.44 -1.98
N SER A 47 -20.22 -28.27 -1.80
CA SER A 47 -19.65 -28.55 -0.48
C SER A 47 -18.59 -27.49 -0.19
N SER A 48 -18.91 -26.53 0.68
CA SER A 48 -18.01 -25.40 0.99
C SER A 48 -16.67 -25.88 1.57
N ASP A 49 -16.69 -26.89 2.44
CA ASP A 49 -15.49 -27.40 3.08
C ASP A 49 -14.64 -28.21 2.10
N ASP A 50 -15.23 -29.14 1.34
CA ASP A 50 -14.48 -29.95 0.37
C ASP A 50 -13.89 -29.08 -0.75
N ALA A 51 -14.63 -28.06 -1.21
CA ALA A 51 -14.14 -27.10 -2.18
C ALA A 51 -12.94 -26.32 -1.63
N PHE A 52 -13.02 -25.84 -0.39
CA PHE A 52 -11.91 -25.14 0.25
C PHE A 52 -10.67 -26.05 0.42
N LEU A 53 -10.88 -27.29 0.86
CA LEU A 53 -9.82 -28.29 0.98
C LEU A 53 -9.17 -28.58 -0.38
N ALA A 54 -9.96 -28.74 -1.44
CA ALA A 54 -9.46 -28.96 -2.79
C ALA A 54 -8.59 -27.79 -3.29
N MET A 55 -8.99 -26.56 -3.00
CA MET A 55 -8.32 -25.35 -3.48
C MET A 55 -6.99 -25.04 -2.79
N PHE A 56 -6.87 -25.32 -1.47
CA PHE A 56 -5.72 -24.84 -0.68
C PHE A 56 -4.99 -25.89 0.15
N TYR A 57 -5.60 -27.05 0.41
CA TYR A 57 -4.98 -28.12 1.22
C TYR A 57 -4.53 -29.29 0.36
N ASN A 58 -5.38 -29.76 -0.54
CA ASN A 58 -5.08 -30.88 -1.44
C ASN A 58 -4.14 -30.45 -2.57
N SER A 59 -4.13 -29.16 -2.91
CA SER A 59 -3.26 -28.55 -3.90
C SER A 59 -2.67 -27.26 -3.36
N ASP A 60 -1.35 -27.10 -3.51
CA ASP A 60 -0.63 -25.90 -3.06
C ASP A 60 -0.38 -24.90 -4.20
N ILE A 61 -0.97 -25.13 -5.38
CA ILE A 61 -0.73 -24.30 -6.58
C ILE A 61 -1.16 -22.86 -6.34
N MET A 62 -2.39 -22.66 -5.83
CA MET A 62 -2.92 -21.31 -5.57
C MET A 62 -2.13 -20.56 -4.49
N ASN A 63 -1.77 -21.24 -3.40
CA ASN A 63 -0.96 -20.64 -2.34
C ASN A 63 0.41 -20.18 -2.86
N LYS A 64 1.09 -21.00 -3.66
CA LYS A 64 2.38 -20.65 -4.28
C LYS A 64 2.24 -19.47 -5.22
N GLU A 65 1.21 -19.47 -6.07
CA GLU A 65 0.93 -18.37 -6.99
C GLU A 65 0.68 -17.06 -6.23
N PHE A 66 -0.19 -17.07 -5.23
CA PHE A 66 -0.52 -15.86 -4.46
C PHE A 66 0.64 -15.38 -3.61
N LYS A 67 1.44 -16.30 -3.05
CA LYS A 67 2.68 -15.97 -2.33
C LYS A 67 3.71 -15.31 -3.26
N LYS A 68 3.85 -15.81 -4.49
CA LYS A 68 4.71 -15.20 -5.50
C LYS A 68 4.26 -13.77 -5.83
N ILE A 69 2.97 -13.56 -6.11
CA ILE A 69 2.41 -12.23 -6.36
C ILE A 69 2.69 -11.28 -5.18
N LYS A 70 2.46 -11.74 -3.94
CA LYS A 70 2.75 -10.94 -2.74
C LYS A 70 4.22 -10.52 -2.69
N ASN A 71 5.14 -11.45 -2.94
CA ASN A 71 6.58 -11.20 -2.91
C ASN A 71 7.01 -10.19 -3.99
N GLU A 72 6.48 -10.29 -5.21
CA GLU A 72 6.77 -9.34 -6.30
C GLU A 72 6.29 -7.92 -5.96
N ILE A 73 5.13 -7.80 -5.31
CA ILE A 73 4.62 -6.52 -4.82
C ILE A 73 5.51 -6.00 -3.68
N TYR A 74 5.90 -6.86 -2.74
CA TYR A 74 6.81 -6.48 -1.66
C TYR A 74 8.15 -5.95 -2.19
N GLU A 75 8.76 -6.64 -3.16
CA GLU A 75 9.98 -6.18 -3.82
C GLU A 75 9.80 -4.83 -4.52
N SER A 76 8.62 -4.58 -5.09
CA SER A 76 8.28 -3.27 -5.67
C SER A 76 8.24 -2.16 -4.61
N PHE A 77 7.70 -2.44 -3.42
CA PHE A 77 7.74 -1.51 -2.29
C PHE A 77 9.17 -1.25 -1.81
N GLU A 78 9.99 -2.30 -1.65
CA GLU A 78 11.39 -2.15 -1.27
C GLU A 78 12.18 -1.31 -2.28
N LYS A 79 11.92 -1.46 -3.58
CA LYS A 79 12.54 -0.62 -4.63
C LYS A 79 12.18 0.86 -4.48
N ILE A 80 10.93 1.18 -4.13
CA ILE A 80 10.53 2.57 -3.87
C ILE A 80 11.26 3.12 -2.64
N LYS A 81 11.27 2.34 -1.54
CA LYS A 81 11.97 2.72 -0.30
C LYS A 81 13.46 2.94 -0.54
N GLN A 82 14.11 2.09 -1.34
CA GLN A 82 15.52 2.24 -1.66
C GLN A 82 15.78 3.54 -2.43
N LYS A 83 14.95 3.89 -3.43
CA LYS A 83 15.10 5.17 -4.15
C LYS A 83 15.00 6.39 -3.25
N LEU A 84 14.12 6.37 -2.25
CA LEU A 84 14.00 7.46 -1.27
C LEU A 84 15.25 7.54 -0.37
N LYS A 85 15.78 6.39 0.05
CA LYS A 85 17.05 6.31 0.80
C LYS A 85 18.21 6.86 -0.01
N ASP A 86 18.37 6.40 -1.25
CA ASP A 86 19.44 6.83 -2.15
C ASP A 86 19.47 8.35 -2.33
N PHE A 87 18.30 9.01 -2.37
CA PHE A 87 18.21 10.47 -2.45
C PHE A 87 18.82 11.15 -1.22
N ILE A 88 18.51 10.64 -0.02
CA ILE A 88 19.03 11.19 1.23
C ILE A 88 20.49 10.82 1.44
N ASP A 89 20.91 9.62 1.07
CA ASP A 89 22.30 9.17 1.19
C ASP A 89 23.24 10.04 0.33
N ASN A 90 22.78 10.45 -0.86
CA ASN A 90 23.53 11.39 -1.70
C ASN A 90 23.64 12.78 -1.05
N LEU A 91 22.54 13.30 -0.51
CA LEU A 91 22.54 14.59 0.20
C LEU A 91 23.42 14.56 1.46
N GLU A 92 23.34 13.47 2.24
CA GLU A 92 24.18 13.24 3.42
C GLU A 92 25.66 13.26 3.06
N LYS A 93 26.05 12.58 1.98
CA LYS A 93 27.43 12.56 1.52
C LYS A 93 27.94 13.98 1.23
N ASP A 94 27.16 14.79 0.53
CA ASP A 94 27.55 16.16 0.19
C ASP A 94 27.67 17.05 1.44
N ILE A 95 26.74 16.94 2.39
CA ILE A 95 26.78 17.68 3.66
C ILE A 95 27.98 17.26 4.52
N LEU A 96 28.30 15.97 4.55
CA LEU A 96 29.45 15.46 5.31
C LEU A 96 30.79 15.87 4.69
N LEU A 97 30.88 15.95 3.35
CA LEU A 97 32.05 16.51 2.68
C LEU A 97 32.24 17.99 3.03
N PHE A 98 31.16 18.79 2.96
CA PHE A 98 31.17 20.19 3.40
C PHE A 98 31.62 20.31 4.86
N LYS A 99 31.09 19.47 5.76
CA LYS A 99 31.51 19.42 7.16
C LYS A 99 33.00 19.15 7.29
N ALA A 100 33.52 18.12 6.62
CA ALA A 100 34.90 17.70 6.74
C ALA A 100 35.88 18.79 6.26
N GLU A 101 35.55 19.46 5.16
CA GLU A 101 36.36 20.54 4.58
C GLU A 101 36.38 21.78 5.50
N PHE A 102 35.22 22.30 5.88
CA PHE A 102 35.14 23.60 6.54
C PHE A 102 35.21 23.55 8.08
N SER A 103 35.06 22.39 8.70
CA SER A 103 35.28 22.25 10.15
C SER A 103 36.74 22.39 10.57
N ASN A 104 37.68 22.25 9.63
CA ASN A 104 39.12 22.31 9.89
C ASN A 104 39.83 23.50 9.24
N ILE A 105 39.09 24.36 8.52
CA ILE A 105 39.66 25.49 7.80
C ILE A 105 40.43 26.43 8.73
N GLN A 106 41.66 26.77 8.35
CA GLN A 106 42.53 27.67 9.09
C GLN A 106 42.72 28.97 8.32
N LYS A 107 43.12 30.02 9.03
CA LYS A 107 43.59 31.24 8.40
C LYS A 107 44.99 31.05 7.80
N ASP A 108 45.27 31.77 6.72
CA ASP A 108 46.55 31.74 6.01
C ASP A 108 47.56 32.74 6.61
N ASN A 109 47.09 33.86 7.15
CA ASN A 109 47.94 34.94 7.63
C ASN A 109 47.42 35.58 8.92
N ILE A 110 48.29 36.36 9.57
CA ILE A 110 48.02 36.96 10.88
C ILE A 110 46.92 38.04 10.86
N LEU A 111 46.63 38.65 9.71
CA LEU A 111 45.64 39.72 9.57
C LEU A 111 44.22 39.19 9.42
N GLN A 112 44.07 37.88 9.17
CA GLN A 112 42.77 37.21 9.16
C GLN A 112 42.30 36.91 10.60
N SER A 113 41.02 37.16 10.87
CA SER A 113 40.43 37.07 12.21
C SER A 113 40.32 35.62 12.71
N ASP A 114 41.05 35.28 13.78
CA ASP A 114 40.96 33.97 14.44
C ASP A 114 39.53 33.63 14.89
N LYS A 115 38.83 34.65 15.43
CA LYS A 115 37.47 34.50 15.90
C LYS A 115 36.53 34.10 14.76
N ASN A 116 36.66 34.72 13.59
CA ASN A 116 35.81 34.40 12.43
C ASN A 116 36.01 32.96 11.96
N PHE A 117 37.26 32.50 11.87
CA PHE A 117 37.56 31.12 11.47
C PHE A 117 37.14 30.11 12.55
N SER A 118 37.25 30.46 13.83
CA SER A 118 36.75 29.61 14.92
C SER A 118 35.23 29.44 14.87
N GLU A 119 34.48 30.52 14.69
CA GLU A 119 33.01 30.48 14.57
C GLU A 119 32.57 29.71 13.32
N LEU A 120 33.25 29.89 12.19
CA LEU A 120 32.98 29.15 10.96
C LEU A 120 33.18 27.63 11.16
N ARG A 121 34.30 27.23 11.74
CA ARG A 121 34.58 25.82 12.04
C ARG A 121 33.51 25.20 12.94
N ALA A 122 33.11 25.91 13.99
CA ALA A 122 32.06 25.44 14.90
C ALA A 122 30.71 25.28 14.19
N PHE A 123 30.34 26.25 13.34
CA PHE A 123 29.12 26.19 12.53
C PHE A 123 29.14 25.00 11.55
N CYS A 124 30.23 24.83 10.81
CA CYS A 124 30.38 23.72 9.86
C CYS A 124 30.48 22.37 10.57
N ASN A 125 31.05 22.28 11.78
CA ASN A 125 31.07 21.04 12.54
C ASN A 125 29.67 20.57 12.96
N ALA A 126 28.76 21.52 13.22
CA ALA A 126 27.36 21.25 13.53
C ALA A 126 26.45 21.18 12.29
N SER A 127 27.00 21.13 11.08
CA SER A 127 26.23 21.16 9.82
C SER A 127 25.25 19.99 9.65
N ASP A 128 25.52 18.82 10.24
CA ASP A 128 24.62 17.66 10.25
C ASP A 128 23.29 18.00 10.95
N GLU A 129 23.37 18.62 12.13
CA GLU A 129 22.20 19.09 12.87
C GLU A 129 21.46 20.19 12.10
N TYR A 130 22.18 21.12 11.48
CA TYR A 130 21.55 22.21 10.74
C TYR A 130 20.91 21.78 9.43
N PHE A 131 21.49 20.81 8.71
CA PHE A 131 21.17 20.58 7.30
C PHE A 131 20.75 19.15 6.95
N LEU A 132 20.93 18.15 7.82
CA LEU A 132 20.67 16.75 7.46
C LEU A 132 19.58 16.08 8.31
N LYS A 133 19.47 16.40 9.60
CA LYS A 133 18.52 15.75 10.52
C LYS A 133 17.07 15.73 10.01
N ASP A 134 16.54 16.88 9.59
CA ASP A 134 15.13 17.00 9.17
C ASP A 134 14.81 16.16 7.93
N PHE A 135 15.79 16.04 7.02
CA PHE A 135 15.68 15.19 5.84
C PHE A 135 15.59 13.71 6.20
N LYS A 136 16.38 13.25 7.18
CA LYS A 136 16.33 11.89 7.70
C LYS A 136 15.00 11.61 8.40
N GLU A 137 14.50 12.54 9.21
CA GLU A 137 13.20 12.40 9.87
C GLU A 137 12.05 12.29 8.85
N LEU A 138 12.07 13.13 7.80
CA LEU A 138 11.12 13.05 6.69
C LEU A 138 11.20 11.70 5.98
N LEU A 139 12.41 11.20 5.69
CA LEU A 139 12.61 9.88 5.10
C LEU A 139 11.99 8.78 5.97
N PHE A 140 12.29 8.75 7.27
CA PHE A 140 11.74 7.72 8.16
C PHE A 140 10.22 7.73 8.19
N LYS A 141 9.60 8.91 8.21
CA LYS A 141 8.15 9.05 8.13
C LYS A 141 7.59 8.48 6.83
N SER A 142 8.19 8.82 5.68
CA SER A 142 7.75 8.29 4.39
C SER A 142 7.93 6.76 4.28
N LEU A 143 9.03 6.21 4.82
CA LEU A 143 9.25 4.76 4.88
C LEU A 143 8.18 4.07 5.74
N LEU A 144 7.86 4.64 6.90
CA LEU A 144 6.81 4.12 7.78
C LEU A 144 5.44 4.12 7.07
N GLU A 145 5.07 5.19 6.37
CA GLU A 145 3.81 5.26 5.63
C GLU A 145 3.74 4.21 4.51
N LEU A 146 4.85 3.94 3.82
CA LEU A 146 4.94 2.87 2.82
C LEU A 146 4.75 1.48 3.45
N ASP A 147 5.41 1.22 4.57
CA ASP A 147 5.31 -0.06 5.28
C ASP A 147 3.91 -0.30 5.82
N LEU A 148 3.28 0.72 6.44
CA LEU A 148 1.90 0.63 6.91
C LEU A 148 0.91 0.37 5.77
N PHE A 149 1.12 0.97 4.60
CA PHE A 149 0.27 0.73 3.45
C PHE A 149 0.44 -0.69 2.88
N PHE A 150 1.68 -1.19 2.82
CA PHE A 150 1.94 -2.57 2.43
C PHE A 150 1.31 -3.56 3.42
N GLU A 151 1.45 -3.35 4.73
CA GLU A 151 0.84 -4.21 5.73
C GLU A 151 -0.69 -4.24 5.62
N LYS A 152 -1.31 -3.08 5.35
CA LYS A 152 -2.75 -3.02 5.08
C LYS A 152 -3.14 -3.88 3.87
N LEU A 153 -2.40 -3.79 2.76
CA LEU A 153 -2.59 -4.63 1.56
C LEU A 153 -2.40 -6.13 1.88
N ASN A 154 -1.36 -6.45 2.63
CA ASN A 154 -1.03 -7.80 3.03
C ASN A 154 -2.14 -8.42 3.87
N LEU A 155 -2.49 -7.80 5.00
CA LEU A 155 -3.44 -8.34 5.95
C LEU A 155 -4.86 -8.43 5.40
N LYS A 156 -5.33 -7.44 4.62
CA LYS A 156 -6.71 -7.44 4.12
C LYS A 156 -6.92 -8.25 2.83
N ALA A 157 -5.86 -8.49 2.05
CA ALA A 157 -6.00 -9.18 0.77
C ALA A 157 -5.02 -10.36 0.61
N PHE A 158 -3.70 -10.12 0.61
CA PHE A 158 -2.73 -11.17 0.28
C PHE A 158 -2.60 -12.28 1.33
N ALA A 159 -2.95 -12.04 2.59
CA ALA A 159 -3.00 -13.05 3.63
C ALA A 159 -4.44 -13.56 3.87
N ASN A 160 -5.45 -12.77 3.48
CA ASN A 160 -6.85 -13.05 3.75
C ASN A 160 -7.60 -13.75 2.60
N TYR A 161 -6.94 -14.08 1.48
CA TYR A 161 -7.58 -14.75 0.34
C TYR A 161 -8.26 -16.07 0.72
N ALA A 162 -7.70 -16.80 1.67
CA ALA A 162 -8.27 -18.05 2.18
C ALA A 162 -9.62 -17.79 2.87
N ASN A 163 -9.67 -16.80 3.76
CA ASN A 163 -10.91 -16.41 4.44
C ASN A 163 -11.94 -15.83 3.45
N ALA A 164 -11.49 -14.99 2.51
CA ALA A 164 -12.34 -14.47 1.45
C ALA A 164 -12.98 -15.59 0.61
N THR A 165 -12.22 -16.67 0.36
CA THR A 165 -12.73 -17.85 -0.33
C THR A 165 -13.78 -18.58 0.51
N LYS A 166 -13.52 -18.83 1.81
CA LYS A 166 -14.48 -19.47 2.73
C LYS A 166 -15.80 -18.68 2.81
N LEU A 167 -15.72 -17.36 2.98
CA LEU A 167 -16.89 -16.48 3.06
C LEU A 167 -17.71 -16.51 1.76
N SER A 168 -17.02 -16.46 0.61
CA SER A 168 -17.67 -16.56 -0.70
C SER A 168 -18.32 -17.92 -0.92
N LEU A 169 -17.63 -19.02 -0.59
CA LEU A 169 -18.15 -20.39 -0.67
C LEU A 169 -19.39 -20.59 0.21
N ALA A 170 -19.33 -20.13 1.46
CA ALA A 170 -20.45 -20.24 2.40
C ALA A 170 -21.66 -19.42 1.92
N PHE A 171 -21.42 -18.22 1.38
CA PHE A 171 -22.47 -17.38 0.81
C PHE A 171 -23.21 -18.08 -0.34
N PHE A 172 -22.48 -18.64 -1.31
CA PHE A 172 -23.11 -19.34 -2.44
C PHE A 172 -23.77 -20.66 -2.03
N SER A 173 -23.17 -21.41 -1.10
CA SER A 173 -23.81 -22.62 -0.55
C SER A 173 -25.14 -22.30 0.11
N ARG A 174 -25.19 -21.24 0.94
CA ARG A 174 -26.43 -20.78 1.56
C ARG A 174 -27.46 -20.35 0.51
N LYS A 175 -27.06 -19.52 -0.45
CA LYS A 175 -27.96 -19.01 -1.50
C LYS A 175 -28.55 -20.12 -2.39
N ILE A 176 -27.74 -21.14 -2.70
CA ILE A 176 -28.20 -22.36 -3.39
C ILE A 176 -29.25 -23.11 -2.54
N ASN A 177 -28.95 -23.34 -1.27
CA ASN A 177 -29.86 -24.06 -0.38
C ASN A 177 -31.18 -23.31 -0.13
N GLU A 178 -31.13 -21.99 0.06
CA GLU A 178 -32.32 -21.13 0.19
C GLU A 178 -33.21 -21.22 -1.05
N SER A 179 -32.61 -21.13 -2.25
CA SER A 179 -33.35 -21.29 -3.50
C SER A 179 -33.95 -22.68 -3.66
N ARG A 180 -33.24 -23.72 -3.23
CA ARG A 180 -33.74 -25.10 -3.24
C ARG A 180 -34.98 -25.24 -2.37
N VAL A 181 -34.96 -24.72 -1.14
CA VAL A 181 -36.11 -24.78 -0.22
C VAL A 181 -37.33 -24.09 -0.84
N LEU A 182 -37.16 -22.94 -1.48
CA LEU A 182 -38.27 -22.23 -2.16
C LEU A 182 -38.82 -23.03 -3.34
N TYR A 183 -37.96 -23.67 -4.13
CA TYR A 183 -38.38 -24.53 -5.23
C TYR A 183 -39.19 -25.75 -4.76
N GLU A 184 -38.80 -26.35 -3.64
CA GLU A 184 -39.52 -27.49 -3.06
C GLU A 184 -40.90 -27.07 -2.51
N LEU A 185 -41.04 -25.84 -2.01
CA LEU A 185 -42.32 -25.26 -1.58
C LEU A 185 -43.24 -25.00 -2.78
N ASP A 186 -42.80 -24.20 -3.76
CA ASP A 186 -43.57 -23.94 -4.98
C ASP A 186 -42.69 -23.87 -6.24
N SER A 187 -42.46 -25.05 -6.81
CA SER A 187 -41.78 -25.25 -8.09
C SER A 187 -42.41 -24.57 -9.32
N SER A 188 -43.65 -24.04 -9.22
CA SER A 188 -44.28 -23.30 -10.32
C SER A 188 -43.98 -21.81 -10.29
N GLU A 189 -43.69 -21.26 -9.11
CA GLU A 189 -43.38 -19.85 -8.89
C GLU A 189 -41.87 -19.62 -8.76
N PHE A 190 -41.16 -20.52 -8.08
CA PHE A 190 -39.73 -20.39 -7.81
C PHE A 190 -38.89 -21.22 -8.78
N THR A 191 -37.73 -20.66 -9.15
CA THR A 191 -36.71 -21.34 -9.97
C THR A 191 -35.45 -21.58 -9.15
N LEU A 192 -34.70 -22.64 -9.52
CA LEU A 192 -33.44 -22.95 -8.88
C LEU A 192 -32.36 -21.92 -9.24
N PHE A 193 -31.62 -21.47 -8.24
CA PHE A 193 -30.54 -20.52 -8.38
C PHE A 193 -29.25 -21.24 -8.76
N TYR A 194 -28.74 -20.91 -9.95
CA TYR A 194 -27.44 -21.35 -10.44
C TYR A 194 -26.47 -20.15 -10.40
N PRO A 195 -25.40 -20.20 -9.58
CA PRO A 195 -24.45 -19.10 -9.50
C PRO A 195 -23.77 -18.85 -10.85
N LYS A 196 -23.77 -17.59 -11.31
CA LYS A 196 -22.99 -17.21 -12.50
C LYS A 196 -21.55 -16.92 -12.11
N LYS A 197 -20.59 -17.22 -13.00
CA LYS A 197 -19.16 -16.94 -12.77
C LYS A 197 -18.90 -15.46 -12.44
N SER A 198 -19.59 -14.53 -13.10
CA SER A 198 -19.48 -13.09 -12.84
C SER A 198 -19.95 -12.71 -11.43
N GLU A 199 -21.03 -13.31 -10.93
CA GLU A 199 -21.51 -13.07 -9.56
C GLU A 199 -20.52 -13.58 -8.52
N ILE A 200 -19.90 -14.74 -8.78
CA ILE A 200 -18.87 -15.30 -7.92
C ILE A 200 -17.65 -14.37 -7.90
N TYR A 201 -17.22 -13.91 -9.06
CA TYR A 201 -16.09 -12.99 -9.19
C TYR A 201 -16.30 -11.68 -8.40
N GLU A 202 -17.43 -11.00 -8.59
CA GLU A 202 -17.72 -9.76 -7.86
C GLU A 202 -17.82 -9.99 -6.34
N ARG A 203 -18.37 -11.14 -5.92
CA ARG A 203 -18.40 -11.48 -4.49
C ARG A 203 -16.99 -11.67 -3.93
N VAL A 204 -16.14 -12.42 -4.62
CA VAL A 204 -14.75 -12.64 -4.20
C VAL A 204 -13.97 -11.31 -4.16
N LEU A 205 -14.15 -10.42 -5.15
CA LEU A 205 -13.54 -9.10 -5.13
C LEU A 205 -13.95 -8.28 -3.91
N THR A 206 -15.23 -8.35 -3.53
CA THR A 206 -15.75 -7.69 -2.33
C THR A 206 -15.04 -8.20 -1.08
N GLU A 207 -14.93 -9.52 -0.91
CA GLU A 207 -14.28 -10.15 0.25
C GLU A 207 -12.75 -9.89 0.29
N LEU A 208 -12.12 -9.69 -0.87
CA LEU A 208 -10.72 -9.27 -1.00
C LEU A 208 -10.49 -7.77 -0.78
N ASN A 209 -11.53 -7.01 -0.42
CA ASN A 209 -11.49 -5.56 -0.28
C ASN A 209 -10.98 -4.84 -1.56
N ALA A 210 -11.25 -5.41 -2.74
CA ALA A 210 -10.68 -4.93 -3.99
C ALA A 210 -11.10 -3.49 -4.32
N TYR A 211 -12.34 -3.09 -3.99
CA TYR A 211 -12.81 -1.71 -4.22
C TYR A 211 -12.16 -0.69 -3.28
N GLU A 212 -11.87 -1.07 -2.03
CA GLU A 212 -11.08 -0.22 -1.11
C GLU A 212 -9.69 0.00 -1.71
N PHE A 213 -9.05 -1.06 -2.20
CA PHE A 213 -7.73 -0.95 -2.80
C PHE A 213 -7.73 -0.28 -4.18
N GLU A 214 -8.78 -0.42 -4.98
CA GLU A 214 -8.94 0.35 -6.22
C GLU A 214 -9.02 1.85 -5.91
N ALA A 215 -9.74 2.24 -4.85
CA ALA A 215 -9.77 3.62 -4.41
C ALA A 215 -8.39 4.11 -3.91
N LEU A 216 -7.62 3.29 -3.21
CA LEU A 216 -6.30 3.65 -2.66
C LEU A 216 -5.14 3.55 -3.67
N LEU A 217 -5.31 2.78 -4.75
CA LEU A 217 -4.29 2.58 -5.78
C LEU A 217 -4.54 3.45 -7.02
N ILE A 218 -5.80 3.72 -7.37
CA ILE A 218 -6.18 4.41 -8.60
C ILE A 218 -6.79 5.78 -8.31
N ASN A 219 -7.89 5.84 -7.55
CA ASN A 219 -8.63 7.10 -7.36
C ASN A 219 -7.86 8.11 -6.52
N LYS A 220 -7.22 7.63 -5.45
CA LYS A 220 -6.39 8.40 -4.51
C LYS A 220 -5.08 7.63 -4.29
N PRO A 221 -4.17 7.63 -5.28
CA PRO A 221 -2.99 6.77 -5.29
C PRO A 221 -2.06 7.11 -4.12
N ILE A 222 -2.05 6.25 -3.09
CA ILE A 222 -1.31 6.48 -1.85
C ILE A 222 0.19 6.59 -2.10
N LEU A 223 0.77 5.75 -2.96
CA LEU A 223 2.20 5.79 -3.28
C LEU A 223 2.61 7.12 -3.92
N VAL A 224 1.77 7.65 -4.81
CA VAL A 224 2.01 8.95 -5.46
C VAL A 224 1.87 10.06 -4.44
N LYS A 225 0.87 10.00 -3.56
CA LYS A 225 0.70 10.96 -2.48
C LYS A 225 1.93 11.01 -1.55
N ILE A 226 2.45 9.85 -1.13
CA ILE A 226 3.65 9.77 -0.28
C ILE A 226 4.85 10.40 -1.01
N SER A 227 5.04 10.04 -2.28
CA SER A 227 6.16 10.55 -3.09
C SER A 227 6.09 12.07 -3.28
N ASN A 228 4.91 12.60 -3.59
CA ASN A 228 4.70 14.03 -3.76
C ASN A 228 4.88 14.78 -2.44
N HIS A 229 4.37 14.24 -1.33
CA HIS A 229 4.58 14.82 -0.01
C HIS A 229 6.06 14.86 0.35
N PHE A 230 6.80 13.77 0.11
CA PHE A 230 8.24 13.72 0.32
C PHE A 230 8.96 14.81 -0.49
N LEU A 231 8.65 14.97 -1.78
CA LEU A 231 9.27 15.99 -2.63
C LEU A 231 8.94 17.42 -2.18
N GLU A 232 7.67 17.69 -1.86
CA GLU A 232 7.22 18.99 -1.39
C GLU A 232 7.89 19.37 -0.07
N GLN A 233 7.91 18.46 0.91
CA GLN A 233 8.54 18.72 2.20
C GLN A 233 10.06 18.89 2.07
N ASN A 234 10.74 18.10 1.24
CA ASN A 234 12.16 18.34 0.95
C ASN A 234 12.41 19.74 0.38
N THR A 235 11.55 20.19 -0.54
CA THR A 235 11.65 21.55 -1.11
C THR A 235 11.49 22.62 -0.03
N ASN A 236 10.53 22.44 0.89
CA ASN A 236 10.33 23.35 2.01
C ASN A 236 11.53 23.37 2.96
N ILE A 237 12.07 22.21 3.31
CA ILE A 237 13.27 22.10 4.16
C ILE A 237 14.45 22.81 3.47
N ILE A 238 14.67 22.61 2.17
CA ILE A 238 15.72 23.32 1.41
C ILE A 238 15.54 24.84 1.50
N GLN A 239 14.31 25.34 1.33
CA GLN A 239 14.02 26.77 1.45
C GLN A 239 14.32 27.31 2.85
N GLU A 240 14.00 26.56 3.90
CA GLU A 240 14.34 26.91 5.28
C GLU A 240 15.86 26.94 5.50
N LYS A 241 16.58 25.95 4.98
CA LYS A 241 18.05 25.91 5.08
C LYS A 241 18.71 27.06 4.34
N ASN A 242 18.19 27.44 3.17
CA ASN A 242 18.67 28.60 2.43
C ASN A 242 18.50 29.90 3.23
N LYS A 243 17.40 30.08 3.97
CA LYS A 243 17.22 31.25 4.85
C LYS A 243 18.30 31.33 5.93
N ILE A 244 18.70 30.19 6.52
CA ILE A 244 19.80 30.12 7.50
C ILE A 244 21.11 30.60 6.85
N LEU A 245 21.40 30.12 5.64
CA LEU A 245 22.60 30.52 4.90
C LEU A 245 22.57 32.00 4.50
N ASP A 246 21.42 32.54 4.13
CA ASP A 246 21.28 33.94 3.76
C ASP A 246 21.51 34.88 4.94
N LEU A 247 21.10 34.50 6.16
CA LEU A 247 21.47 35.23 7.37
C LEU A 247 23.00 35.29 7.56
N LYS A 248 23.70 34.19 7.31
CA LYS A 248 25.17 34.15 7.34
C LYS A 248 25.81 35.00 6.25
N LYS A 249 25.23 35.05 5.04
CA LYS A 249 25.69 35.96 3.98
C LYS A 249 25.50 37.43 4.35
N VAL A 250 24.39 37.79 5.00
CA VAL A 250 24.14 39.17 5.47
C VAL A 250 25.17 39.58 6.53
N GLU A 251 25.49 38.70 7.48
CA GLU A 251 26.57 38.95 8.47
C GLU A 251 27.92 39.24 7.78
N LEU A 252 28.25 38.46 6.75
CA LEU A 252 29.48 38.66 5.95
C LEU A 252 29.43 39.94 5.13
N GLN A 253 28.29 40.27 4.54
CA GLN A 253 28.10 41.47 3.73
C GLN A 253 28.28 42.74 4.56
N LYS A 254 27.74 42.77 5.80
CA LYS A 254 27.95 43.89 6.72
C LYS A 254 29.43 44.12 7.02
N ARG A 255 30.20 43.05 7.24
CA ARG A 255 31.66 43.13 7.47
C ARG A 255 32.38 43.66 6.21
N LYS A 256 31.96 43.21 5.02
CA LYS A 256 32.51 43.69 3.75
C LYS A 256 32.25 45.17 3.51
N GLU A 257 31.04 45.66 3.79
CA GLU A 257 30.67 47.07 3.63
C GLU A 257 31.52 47.98 4.50
N GLN A 258 31.73 47.61 5.77
CA GLN A 258 32.63 48.35 6.68
C GLN A 258 34.06 48.45 6.13
N ILE A 259 34.58 47.37 5.56
CA ILE A 259 35.92 47.37 4.95
C ILE A 259 35.97 48.32 3.73
N LEU A 260 34.91 48.34 2.91
CA LEU A 260 34.82 49.21 1.74
C LEU A 260 34.70 50.69 2.10
N GLU A 261 33.94 51.02 3.14
CA GLU A 261 33.79 52.38 3.66
C GLU A 261 35.13 52.93 4.20
N VAL A 262 35.83 52.15 5.01
CA VAL A 262 37.17 52.56 5.50
C VAL A 262 38.12 52.76 4.31
N ARG A 263 38.07 51.90 3.30
CA ARG A 263 38.89 52.01 2.11
C ARG A 263 38.57 53.27 1.28
N SER A 264 37.30 53.66 1.14
CA SER A 264 36.93 54.86 0.41
C SER A 264 37.40 56.11 1.13
N VAL A 265 37.18 56.19 2.45
CA VAL A 265 37.66 57.31 3.28
C VAL A 265 39.18 57.47 3.18
N LEU A 266 39.93 56.37 3.23
CA LEU A 266 41.39 56.43 3.09
C LEU A 266 41.83 56.87 1.69
N LYS A 267 41.10 56.49 0.64
CA LYS A 267 41.40 56.89 -0.75
C LYS A 267 41.07 58.35 -1.05
N GLU A 268 40.04 58.91 -0.42
CA GLU A 268 39.64 60.31 -0.62
C GLU A 268 40.54 61.30 0.14
N ASN A 269 41.25 60.83 1.17
CA ASN A 269 42.16 61.63 1.99
C ASN A 269 43.66 61.45 1.66
N LEU A 270 43.99 60.72 0.58
CA LEU A 270 45.33 60.52 0.03
C LEU A 270 45.46 61.24 -1.32
#